data_AF-A0A7X2YZ36-F1
#
_entry.id   AF-A0A7X2YZ36-F1
#
_cell.length_a   1.000
_cell.length_b   1.000
_cell.length_c   1.000
_cell.angle_alpha   90.00
_cell.angle_beta   90.00
_cell.angle_gamma   90.00
#
_symmetry.space_group_name_H-M   'P 1'
#
loop_
_entity.id
_entity.type
_entity.pdbx_description
1 polymer ?
#
loop_
_entity_poly.entity_id
_entity_poly.type
_entity_poly.pdbx_seq_one_letter_code
_entity_poly.pdbx_strand_id
1 'polypeptide(L)'
;MPKIADKYLAVDPWKVVEEGFGFDAGRNRVSESIFSLGNEYMGVRGIRKKGTAGIHYWGVTLTGCSKKAKWNKAKGRLWSS
;
A
#
# COMPACT_ATOMS: atom_id res chain seq x y z
N MET A 1 -0.10 17.82 19.56
CA MET A 1 -1.08 17.85 18.44
C MET A 1 -1.98 16.63 18.53
N PRO A 2 -3.31 16.78 18.52
CA PRO A 2 -4.23 15.66 18.51
C PRO A 2 -4.28 14.97 17.14
N LYS A 3 -4.53 13.66 17.12
CA LYS A 3 -4.78 12.91 15.88
C LYS A 3 -6.21 13.18 15.40
N ILE A 4 -6.38 13.50 14.12
CA ILE A 4 -7.68 13.73 13.48
C ILE A 4 -7.95 12.56 12.52
N ALA A 5 -9.18 12.05 12.49
CA ALA A 5 -9.56 10.92 11.64
C ALA A 5 -10.09 11.40 10.29
N ASP A 6 -9.44 10.99 9.21
CA ASP A 6 -9.92 11.13 7.83
C ASP A 6 -10.81 9.94 7.45
N LYS A 7 -12.12 10.14 7.40
CA LYS A 7 -13.10 9.08 7.11
C LYS A 7 -13.56 9.16 5.65
N TYR A 8 -13.25 8.14 4.87
CA TYR A 8 -13.68 8.01 3.46
C TYR A 8 -14.13 6.58 3.09
N LEU A 9 -14.00 5.63 4.01
CA LEU A 9 -14.49 4.26 3.87
C LEU A 9 -15.84 4.13 4.56
N ALA A 10 -16.75 3.39 3.95
CA ALA A 10 -18.05 3.10 4.53
C ALA A 10 -17.91 2.17 5.74
N VAL A 11 -18.80 2.36 6.72
CA VAL A 11 -18.81 1.56 7.95
C VAL A 11 -19.72 0.36 7.71
N ASP A 12 -19.10 -0.81 7.58
CA ASP A 12 -19.78 -2.10 7.54
C ASP A 12 -19.19 -3.02 8.63
N PRO A 13 -20.00 -3.87 9.31
CA PRO A 13 -19.52 -4.70 10.41
C PRO A 13 -18.45 -5.73 9.99
N TRP A 14 -18.44 -6.14 8.72
CA TRP A 14 -17.64 -7.26 8.23
C TRP A 14 -16.79 -6.92 7.02
N LYS A 15 -17.09 -5.81 6.35
CA LYS A 15 -16.46 -5.42 5.09
C LYS A 15 -15.80 -4.06 5.23
N VAL A 16 -14.68 -3.91 4.56
CA VAL A 16 -14.14 -2.59 4.25
C VAL A 16 -14.63 -2.23 2.86
N VAL A 17 -15.33 -1.12 2.72
CA VAL A 17 -15.94 -0.70 1.45
C VAL A 17 -15.53 0.74 1.16
N GLU A 18 -14.98 0.96 -0.03
CA GLU A 18 -14.76 2.31 -0.58
C GLU A 18 -15.89 2.57 -1.59
N GLU A 19 -16.77 3.50 -1.28
CA GLU A 19 -17.96 3.81 -2.08
C GLU A 19 -17.66 4.91 -3.11
N GLY A 20 -18.21 4.77 -4.33
CA GLY A 20 -18.11 5.76 -5.40
C GLY A 20 -17.76 5.16 -6.77
N PHE A 21 -18.30 5.74 -7.85
CA PHE A 21 -18.07 5.27 -9.23
C PHE A 21 -16.66 5.62 -9.76
N GLY A 22 -15.85 6.31 -8.96
CA GLY A 22 -14.45 6.61 -9.22
C GLY A 22 -13.71 6.70 -7.88
N PHE A 23 -12.78 5.76 -7.66
CA PHE A 23 -11.87 5.78 -6.51
C PHE A 23 -11.06 7.08 -6.47
N ASP A 24 -10.82 7.62 -5.28
CA ASP A 24 -10.05 8.84 -5.09
C ASP A 24 -8.56 8.60 -5.44
N ALA A 25 -8.13 9.12 -6.59
CA ALA A 25 -6.76 8.96 -7.08
C ALA A 25 -5.70 9.53 -6.11
N GLY A 26 -6.07 10.51 -5.28
CA GLY A 26 -5.20 11.07 -4.24
C GLY A 26 -4.94 10.09 -3.08
N ARG A 27 -5.85 9.12 -2.87
CA ARG A 27 -5.81 8.15 -1.77
C ARG A 27 -5.38 6.75 -2.18
N ASN A 28 -5.09 6.51 -3.47
CA ASN A 28 -4.70 5.21 -4.01
C ASN A 28 -3.68 4.45 -3.15
N ARG A 29 -2.63 5.11 -2.65
CA ARG A 29 -1.58 4.46 -1.83
C ARG A 29 -2.07 3.99 -0.46
N VAL A 30 -3.01 4.73 0.12
CA VAL A 30 -3.64 4.40 1.41
C VAL A 30 -4.60 3.24 1.20
N SER A 31 -5.47 3.32 0.19
CA SER A 31 -6.39 2.24 -0.19
C SER A 31 -5.63 0.95 -0.51
N GLU A 32 -4.56 1.00 -1.30
CA GLU A 32 -3.72 -0.17 -1.62
C GLU A 32 -3.15 -0.87 -0.38
N SER A 33 -2.87 -0.09 0.68
CA SER A 33 -2.36 -0.62 1.95
C SER A 33 -3.48 -1.24 2.77
N ILE A 34 -4.63 -0.57 2.88
CA ILE A 34 -5.80 -1.04 3.65
C ILE A 34 -6.39 -2.31 3.05
N PHE A 35 -6.51 -2.38 1.73
CA PHE A 35 -7.06 -3.53 1.00
C PHE A 35 -6.02 -4.62 0.70
N SER A 36 -4.91 -4.67 1.45
CA SER A 36 -3.92 -5.73 1.28
C SER A 36 -4.47 -7.07 1.75
N LEU A 37 -4.16 -8.13 1.01
CA LEU A 37 -4.45 -9.52 1.39
C LEU A 37 -3.17 -10.19 1.85
N GLY A 38 -3.27 -11.05 2.87
CA GLY A 38 -2.13 -11.82 3.35
C GLY A 38 -2.58 -13.14 3.97
N ASN A 39 -1.73 -14.16 3.82
CA ASN A 39 -1.95 -15.50 4.36
C ASN A 39 -0.73 -15.98 5.17
N GLU A 40 -0.04 -15.04 5.84
CA GLU A 40 1.22 -15.21 6.57
C GLU A 40 2.43 -15.57 5.70
N TYR A 41 2.29 -16.47 4.74
CA TYR A 41 3.36 -16.84 3.81
C TYR A 41 3.66 -15.71 2.82
N MET A 42 2.61 -15.07 2.32
CA MET A 42 2.70 -13.97 1.37
C MET A 42 1.68 -12.88 1.67
N GLY A 43 2.02 -11.67 1.25
CA GLY A 43 1.14 -10.51 1.27
C GLY A 43 1.13 -9.84 -0.10
N VAL A 44 -0.04 -9.41 -0.56
CA VAL A 44 -0.20 -8.62 -1.78
C VAL A 44 -0.99 -7.37 -1.45
N ARG A 45 -0.52 -6.22 -1.95
CA ARG A 45 -1.28 -4.97 -1.84
C ARG A 45 -2.57 -5.07 -2.63
N GLY A 46 -3.60 -4.31 -2.23
CA GLY A 46 -4.90 -4.23 -2.90
C GLY A 46 -4.83 -3.50 -4.25
N ILE A 47 -3.98 -3.97 -5.16
CA ILE A 47 -3.64 -3.29 -6.41
C ILE A 47 -4.73 -3.58 -7.44
N ARG A 48 -5.14 -2.55 -8.15
CA ARG A 48 -6.19 -2.65 -9.16
C ARG A 48 -5.65 -3.28 -10.46
N LYS A 49 -6.48 -4.08 -11.12
CA LYS A 49 -6.18 -4.63 -12.44
C LYS A 49 -6.09 -3.49 -13.48
N LYS A 50 -5.07 -3.55 -14.33
CA LYS A 50 -4.63 -2.63 -15.41
C LYS A 50 -5.61 -1.51 -15.81
N GLY A 51 -5.12 -0.27 -15.87
CA GLY A 51 -5.86 0.90 -16.41
C GLY A 51 -6.12 2.04 -15.41
N THR A 52 -5.61 1.92 -14.20
CA THR A 52 -5.77 2.94 -13.15
C THR A 52 -4.86 4.13 -13.38
N ALA A 53 -5.43 5.33 -13.47
CA ALA A 53 -4.65 6.56 -13.47
C ALA A 53 -4.24 6.91 -12.03
N GLY A 54 -2.94 7.14 -11.80
CA GLY A 54 -2.41 7.55 -10.49
C GLY A 54 -1.04 6.97 -10.12
N ILE A 55 -0.55 7.34 -8.95
CA ILE A 55 0.69 6.78 -8.37
C ILE A 55 0.32 5.52 -7.58
N HIS A 56 0.90 4.39 -7.97
CA HIS A 56 0.64 3.05 -7.40
C HIS A 56 1.91 2.43 -6.84
N TYR A 57 1.80 1.66 -5.77
CA TYR A 57 2.90 0.83 -5.25
C TYR A 57 2.61 -0.65 -5.50
N TRP A 58 3.21 -1.17 -6.57
CA TRP A 58 3.20 -2.60 -6.85
C TRP A 58 4.10 -3.32 -5.85
N GLY A 59 3.53 -4.26 -5.11
CA GLY A 59 4.28 -4.99 -4.09
C GLY A 59 3.63 -6.30 -3.69
N VAL A 60 4.43 -7.36 -3.73
CA VAL A 60 4.17 -8.64 -3.08
C VAL A 60 5.32 -8.87 -2.10
N THR A 61 4.98 -9.24 -0.87
CA THR A 61 5.94 -9.62 0.16
C THR A 61 5.87 -11.13 0.36
N LEU A 62 7.03 -11.77 0.44
CA LEU A 62 7.16 -13.17 0.80
C LEU A 62 7.87 -13.25 2.15
N THR A 63 7.25 -13.94 3.10
CA THR A 63 7.81 -14.09 4.45
C THR A 63 9.13 -14.84 4.38
N GLY A 64 10.13 -14.35 5.11
CA GLY A 64 11.51 -14.87 5.08
C GLY A 64 12.36 -14.40 3.90
N CYS A 65 11.77 -13.79 2.86
CA CYS A 65 12.53 -13.24 1.75
C CYS A 65 12.94 -11.79 2.03
N SER A 66 14.20 -11.57 2.43
CA SER A 66 14.75 -10.24 2.68
C SER A 66 16.06 -10.02 1.93
N LYS A 67 16.33 -8.78 1.52
CA LYS A 67 17.63 -8.36 0.98
C LYS A 67 18.20 -7.28 1.89
N LYS A 68 19.48 -7.41 2.24
CA LYS A 68 20.22 -6.34 2.91
C LYS A 68 20.63 -5.30 1.88
N ALA A 69 20.23 -4.06 2.08
CA ALA A 69 20.71 -2.94 1.29
C ALA A 69 22.06 -2.43 1.86
N LYS A 70 22.99 -2.03 0.99
CA LYS A 70 24.27 -1.45 1.41
C LYS A 70 24.14 0.06 1.54
N TRP A 71 24.54 0.60 2.68
CA TRP A 71 24.60 2.05 2.91
C TRP A 71 25.84 2.64 2.23
N ASN A 72 25.67 3.59 1.32
CA ASN A 72 26.79 4.31 0.73
C ASN A 72 27.05 5.61 1.52
N LYS A 73 28.07 5.58 2.39
CA LYS A 73 28.48 6.75 3.19
C LYS A 73 28.84 7.97 2.34
N ALA A 74 29.45 7.78 1.16
CA ALA A 74 29.88 8.88 0.30
C ALA A 74 28.72 9.59 -0.42
N LYS A 75 27.57 8.92 -0.60
CA LYS A 75 26.39 9.48 -1.28
C LYS A 75 25.24 9.82 -0.33
N GLY A 76 25.40 9.58 0.97
CA GLY A 76 24.36 9.81 1.97
C GLY A 76 23.05 9.05 1.73
N ARG A 77 23.07 7.96 0.94
CA ARG A 77 21.86 7.18 0.62
C ARG A 77 22.11 5.68 0.48
N LEU A 78 21.04 4.90 0.57
CA LEU A 78 21.02 3.46 0.29
C LEU A 78 21.32 3.20 -1.20
N TRP A 79 22.18 2.21 -1.46
CA TRP A 79 22.45 1.69 -2.80
C TRP A 79 21.75 0.33 -2.93
N SER A 80 20.84 0.19 -3.90
CA SER A 80 20.34 -1.12 -4.36
C SER A 80 21.08 -1.51 -5.64
N SER A 81 21.67 -2.71 -5.65
CA SER A 81 22.26 -3.34 -6.84
C SER A 81 21.23 -3.56 -7.94
#